data_AF-A0A137PWC4-F1
#
_entry.id   AF-A0A137PWC4-F1
#
_cell.length_a   1.000
_cell.length_b   1.000
_cell.length_c   1.000
_cell.angle_alpha   90.00
_cell.angle_beta   90.00
_cell.angle_gamma   90.00
#
_symmetry.space_group_name_H-M   'P 1'
#
loop_
_entity.id
_entity.type
_entity.pdbx_description
1 polymer ?
#
loop_
_entity_poly.entity_id
_entity_poly.type
_entity_poly.pdbx_seq_one_letter_code
_entity_poly.pdbx_strand_id
1 'polypeptide(L)' 'MASNILGNSRTFKADADVYQSNGSLNAEWKTLKQGSPIKTYGPKHYINNEAYYRVGKNAYVKANTFK' A
#
# COMPACT_ATOMS: atom_id res chain seq x y z
N MET A 1 -8.98 -22.60 12.69
CA MET A 1 -9.27 -21.71 11.55
C MET A 1 -8.04 -20.86 11.31
N ALA A 2 -7.27 -21.13 10.25
CA ALA A 2 -6.17 -20.23 9.90
C ALA A 2 -6.80 -18.93 9.41
N SER A 3 -6.70 -17.87 10.20
CA SER A 3 -7.03 -16.51 9.78
C SER A 3 -6.03 -16.13 8.70
N ASN A 4 -6.28 -16.59 7.47
CA ASN A 4 -5.55 -16.16 6.29
C ASN A 4 -5.58 -14.64 6.36
N ILE A 5 -4.42 -14.01 6.54
CA ILE A 5 -4.30 -12.57 6.71
C ILE A 5 -4.93 -12.01 5.44
N LEU A 6 -6.19 -11.57 5.53
CA LEU A 6 -7.08 -11.31 4.39
C LEU A 6 -6.51 -10.13 3.62
N GLY A 7 -5.53 -10.43 2.79
CA GLY A 7 -4.90 -9.51 1.89
C GLY A 7 -5.92 -9.17 0.83
N ASN A 8 -6.47 -7.96 0.86
CA ASN A 8 -7.40 -7.52 -0.17
C ASN A 8 -6.58 -7.19 -1.42
N SER A 9 -6.83 -7.90 -2.52
CA SER A 9 -6.22 -7.55 -3.80
C SER A 9 -6.84 -6.24 -4.27
N ARG A 10 -5.99 -5.25 -4.52
CA ARG A 10 -6.39 -3.95 -5.05
C ARG A 10 -5.53 -3.64 -6.26
N THR A 11 -6.15 -3.01 -7.25
CA THR A 11 -5.47 -2.60 -8.48
C THR A 11 -5.18 -1.12 -8.43
N PHE A 12 -4.00 -0.73 -8.87
CA PHE A 12 -3.62 0.68 -8.97
C PHE A 12 -4.37 1.39 -10.10
N LYS A 13 -4.89 2.59 -9.80
CA LYS A 13 -5.54 3.46 -10.79
C LYS A 13 -4.58 4.41 -11.49
N ALA A 14 -3.43 4.67 -10.87
CA ALA A 14 -2.32 5.47 -11.36
C ALA A 14 -1.00 4.88 -10.85
N ASP A 15 0.14 5.39 -11.30
CA ASP A 15 1.43 5.03 -10.73
C ASP A 15 1.45 5.39 -9.23
N ALA A 16 2.02 4.49 -8.42
CA ALA A 16 1.96 4.57 -6.97
C ALA A 16 3.35 4.47 -6.35
N ASP A 17 3.70 5.46 -5.54
CA ASP A 17 4.91 5.40 -4.74
C ASP A 17 4.67 4.62 -3.44
N VAL A 18 5.72 3.94 -3.01
CA VAL A 18 5.73 3.20 -1.76
C VAL A 18 6.41 4.06 -0.71
N TYR A 19 5.78 4.17 0.44
CA TYR A 19 6.21 4.94 1.59
C TYR A 19 6.59 3.99 2.74
N GLN A 20 7.45 4.47 3.62
CA GLN A 20 7.80 3.82 4.88
C GLN A 20 6.82 4.23 5.99
N SER A 21 6.90 3.57 7.15
CA SER A 21 6.00 3.84 8.29
C SER A 21 6.08 5.27 8.84
N ASN A 22 7.16 5.99 8.52
CA ASN A 22 7.37 7.39 8.89
C ASN A 22 6.84 8.38 7.83
N GLY A 23 6.29 7.90 6.71
CA GLY A 23 5.82 8.73 5.60
C GLY A 23 6.89 9.16 4.61
N SER A 24 8.15 8.76 4.79
CA SER A 24 9.21 8.97 3.80
C SER A 24 9.05 8.00 2.63
N LEU A 25 9.52 8.41 1.44
CA LEU A 25 9.57 7.52 0.27
C LEU A 25 10.48 6.32 0.56
N ASN A 26 9.99 5.13 0.25
CA ASN A 26 10.75 3.90 0.39
C ASN A 26 11.62 3.69 -0.85
N ALA A 27 12.90 4.08 -0.76
CA ALA A 27 13.85 3.96 -1.88
C ALA A 27 14.17 2.50 -2.27
N GLU A 28 13.93 1.53 -1.38
CA GLU A 28 14.12 0.10 -1.69
C GLU A 28 13.01 -0.43 -2.61
N TRP A 29 11.84 0.22 -2.59
CA TRP A 29 10.70 -0.18 -3.39
C TRP A 29 10.65 0.63 -4.69
N LYS A 30 10.45 -0.07 -5.80
CA LYS A 30 10.16 0.58 -7.07
C LYS A 30 8.74 1.15 -7.06
N THR A 31 8.54 2.27 -7.75
CA THR A 31 7.21 2.80 -8.06
C THR A 31 6.37 1.71 -8.72
N LEU A 32 5.18 1.48 -8.16
CA LEU A 32 4.24 0.47 -8.63
C LEU A 32 3.43 1.04 -9.78
N LYS A 33 3.42 0.32 -10.91
CA LYS A 33 2.77 0.81 -12.12
C LYS A 33 1.25 0.71 -12.06
N GLN A 34 0.58 1.71 -12.64
CA GLN A 34 -0.85 1.68 -12.89
C GLN A 34 -1.31 0.33 -13.47
N GLY A 35 -2.46 -0.18 -13.00
CA GLY A 35 -3.03 -1.44 -13.48
C GLY A 35 -2.41 -2.69 -12.84
N SER A 36 -1.31 -2.57 -12.10
CA SER A 36 -0.75 -3.70 -11.37
C SER A 36 -1.64 -4.06 -10.17
N PRO A 37 -2.00 -5.34 -9.99
CA PRO A 37 -2.64 -5.80 -8.76
C PRO A 37 -1.61 -5.93 -7.63
N ILE A 38 -1.98 -5.55 -6.41
CA ILE A 38 -1.17 -5.79 -5.21
C ILE A 38 -2.06 -6.27 -4.06
N LYS A 39 -1.48 -7.02 -3.14
CA LYS A 39 -2.15 -7.40 -1.90
C LYS A 39 -1.95 -6.31 -0.85
N THR A 40 -3.05 -5.81 -0.31
CA THR A 40 -3.06 -4.88 0.84
C THR A 40 -3.42 -5.63 2.10
N TYR A 41 -2.75 -5.33 3.21
CA TYR A 41 -2.88 -6.05 4.47
C TYR A 41 -3.38 -5.12 5.57
N GLY A 42 -4.40 -5.58 6.30
CA GLY A 42 -4.96 -4.86 7.44
C GLY A 42 -5.78 -3.61 7.06
N PRO A 43 -6.20 -2.84 8.07
CA PRO A 43 -6.98 -1.63 7.89
C PRO A 43 -6.14 -0.46 7.34
N LYS A 44 -6.81 0.64 6.99
CA LYS A 44 -6.14 1.88 6.57
C LYS A 44 -5.26 2.41 7.70
N HIS A 45 -4.00 2.70 7.38
CA HIS A 45 -3.06 3.35 8.26
C HIS A 45 -2.94 4.82 7.89
N TYR A 46 -2.98 5.71 8.89
CA TYR A 46 -2.92 7.14 8.65
C TYR A 46 -1.53 7.65 8.96
N ILE A 47 -0.86 8.21 7.96
CA ILE A 47 0.44 8.86 8.11
C ILE A 47 0.24 10.31 7.70
N ASN A 48 0.51 11.25 8.61
CA ASN A 48 0.38 12.68 8.34
C ASN A 48 -1.01 13.09 7.80
N ASN A 49 -2.09 12.57 8.40
CA ASN A 49 -3.50 12.74 7.96
C ASN A 49 -3.86 12.14 6.60
N GLU A 50 -2.93 11.49 5.90
CA GLU A 50 -3.22 10.77 4.66
C GLU A 50 -3.45 9.28 4.94
N ALA A 51 -4.42 8.67 4.26
CA ALA A 51 -4.71 7.25 4.39
C ALA A 51 -3.83 6.40 3.47
N TYR A 52 -3.25 5.34 4.02
CA TYR A 52 -2.39 4.39 3.33
C TYR A 52 -2.86 2.95 3.58
N TYR A 53 -2.52 2.06 2.67
CA TYR A 53 -2.61 0.61 2.87
C TYR A 53 -1.22 0.01 2.96
N ARG A 54 -1.03 -0.91 3.89
CA ARG A 54 0.20 -1.68 4.01
C ARG A 54 0.26 -2.72 2.91
N VAL A 55 1.30 -2.70 2.08
CA VAL A 55 1.52 -3.67 0.99
C VAL A 55 2.66 -4.63 1.29
N GLY A 56 3.46 -4.36 2.32
CA GLY A 56 4.59 -5.20 2.72
C GLY A 56 5.15 -4.83 4.10
N LYS A 57 6.36 -5.29 4.38
CA LYS A 57 7.12 -4.88 5.58
C LYS A 57 7.65 -3.45 5.36
N ASN A 58 7.27 -2.53 6.23
CA ASN A 58 7.64 -1.11 6.12
C ASN A 58 7.32 -0.48 4.74
N ALA A 59 6.25 -0.94 4.11
CA ALA A 59 5.85 -0.54 2.77
C ALA A 59 4.35 -0.23 2.76
N TYR A 60 4.04 1.03 2.43
CA TYR A 60 2.71 1.61 2.50
C TYR A 60 2.42 2.36 1.21
N VAL A 61 1.21 2.24 0.67
CA VAL A 61 0.81 2.95 -0.54
C VAL A 61 -0.45 3.75 -0.26
N LYS A 62 -0.52 4.98 -0.79
CA LYS A 62 -1.68 5.86 -0.59
C LYS A 62 -2.97 5.16 -0.99
N ALA A 63 -3.97 5.21 -0.11
CA ALA A 63 -5.27 4.61 -0.33
C ALA A 63 -5.96 5.20 -1.57
N ASN A 64 -5.70 6.47 -1.88
CA ASN A 64 -6.24 7.15 -3.06
C ASN A 64 -5.67 6.59 -4.38
N THR A 65 -4.55 5.86 -4.39
CA THR A 65 -3.97 5.34 -5.65
C THR A 65 -4.62 4.03 -6.10
N PHE A 66 -5.46 3.43 -5.27
CA PHE A 66 -6.22 2.23 -5.61
C PHE A 66 -7.56 2.57 -6.27
N LYS A 67 -8.02 1.68 -7.16
CA LYS A 67 -9.39 1.69 -7.68
C LYS A 67 -10.39 1.19 -6.63
#